data_AF-A0A1Y2VWA6-F1
#
_entry.id   AF-A0A1Y2VWA6-F1
#
_cell.length_a   1.000
_cell.length_b   1.000
_cell.length_c   1.000
_cell.angle_alpha   90.00
_cell.angle_beta   90.00
_cell.angle_gamma   90.00
#
_symmetry.space_group_name_H-M   'P 1'
#
loop_
_entity.id
_entity.type
_entity.pdbx_description
1 polymer ?
#
loop_
_entity_poly.entity_id
_entity_poly.type
_entity_poly.pdbx_seq_one_letter_code
_entity_poly.pdbx_strand_id
1 'polypeptide(L)'
;MAFGLYEEGWFKDVQNCLVHLDLEPRNILIDSEAKAEEPIITAVIDWDSAILAPAFMACKPPQWIWGWLHGQEEDERTANDVPETSENRELKEAFEQAAGPEYLRFAYAPEYRLARRLVRFAVEGRMWSSVHHRDAEKLFEEWESTHPPKQYSDEESGWCSDCSNDICEASSSIGEDGKTRKVGGSRKCLV
;
A
#
# COMPACT_ATOMS: atom_id res chain seq x y z
N MET A 1 -10.49 -2.40 -3.43
CA MET A 1 -9.22 -2.79 -2.81
C MET A 1 -8.54 -1.60 -2.14
N ALA A 2 -7.80 -0.75 -2.86
CA ALA A 2 -7.05 0.38 -2.25
C ALA A 2 -7.90 1.34 -1.37
N PHE A 3 -9.15 1.60 -1.78
CA PHE A 3 -10.07 2.43 -0.99
C PHE A 3 -10.46 1.79 0.37
N GLY A 4 -10.57 0.46 0.44
CA GLY A 4 -10.89 -0.25 1.69
C GLY A 4 -9.77 -0.13 2.73
N LEU A 5 -8.51 -0.29 2.30
CA LEU A 5 -7.34 -0.08 3.18
C LEU A 5 -7.26 1.35 3.70
N TYR A 6 -7.65 2.32 2.87
CA TYR A 6 -7.71 3.72 3.27
C TYR A 6 -8.78 3.99 4.33
N GLU A 7 -10.01 3.48 4.15
CA GLU A 7 -11.09 3.61 5.13
C GLU A 7 -10.74 2.98 6.49
N GLU A 8 -10.04 1.85 6.46
CA GLU A 8 -9.58 1.15 7.67
C GLU A 8 -8.37 1.82 8.34
N GLY A 9 -7.83 2.88 7.73
CA GLY A 9 -6.77 3.68 8.32
C GLY A 9 -5.37 3.07 8.19
N TRP A 10 -5.16 2.06 7.34
CA TRP A 10 -3.84 1.44 7.12
C TRP A 10 -2.81 2.42 6.56
N PHE A 11 -3.25 3.49 5.91
CA PHE A 11 -2.37 4.56 5.40
C PHE A 11 -2.25 5.75 6.35
N LYS A 12 -2.94 5.71 7.50
CA LYS A 12 -2.89 6.79 8.47
C LYS A 12 -1.52 6.84 9.13
N ASP A 13 -0.95 8.04 9.22
CA ASP A 13 0.35 8.31 9.84
C ASP A 13 1.53 7.54 9.18
N VAL A 14 1.36 7.09 7.92
CA VAL A 14 2.44 6.48 7.14
C VAL A 14 3.12 7.55 6.30
N GLN A 15 4.40 7.78 6.53
CA GLN A 15 5.20 8.72 5.74
C GLN A 15 5.49 8.17 4.35
N ASN A 16 5.62 9.05 3.35
CA ASN A 16 6.13 8.67 2.04
C ASN A 16 7.67 8.69 2.03
N CYS A 17 8.28 7.75 1.32
CA CYS A 17 9.72 7.71 1.08
C CYS A 17 10.01 7.33 -0.37
N LEU A 18 11.28 7.50 -0.77
CA LEU A 18 11.78 6.98 -2.03
C LEU A 18 12.01 5.47 -1.88
N VAL A 19 11.38 4.68 -2.74
CA VAL A 19 11.37 3.22 -2.68
C VAL A 19 12.05 2.65 -3.92
N HIS A 20 13.04 1.76 -3.73
CA HIS A 20 13.85 1.19 -4.81
C HIS A 20 13.07 0.25 -5.77
N LEU A 21 12.04 -0.42 -5.26
CA LEU A 21 11.32 -1.55 -5.89
C LEU A 21 12.16 -2.79 -6.25
N ASP A 22 13.44 -2.65 -6.55
CA ASP A 22 14.33 -3.78 -6.89
C ASP A 22 15.49 -3.97 -5.89
N LEU A 23 15.22 -3.93 -4.59
CA LEU A 23 16.26 -4.06 -3.58
C LEU A 23 16.67 -5.53 -3.40
N GLU A 24 17.62 -5.97 -4.22
CA GLU A 24 18.20 -7.31 -4.23
C GLU A 24 19.73 -7.26 -4.02
N PRO A 25 20.40 -8.38 -3.67
CA PRO A 25 21.84 -8.37 -3.39
C PRO A 25 22.71 -7.86 -4.53
N ARG A 26 22.30 -8.05 -5.79
CA ARG A 26 22.99 -7.48 -6.96
C ARG A 26 23.07 -5.95 -6.95
N ASN A 27 22.16 -5.30 -6.23
CA ASN A 27 22.00 -3.85 -6.19
C ASN A 27 22.60 -3.21 -4.93
N ILE A 28 23.30 -4.00 -4.09
CA ILE A 28 23.96 -3.54 -2.87
C ILE A 28 25.48 -3.71 -3.05
N LEU A 29 26.21 -2.60 -3.00
CA LEU A 29 27.68 -2.60 -3.04
C LEU A 29 28.25 -2.66 -1.64
N ILE A 30 29.25 -3.52 -1.46
CA ILE A 30 29.99 -3.67 -0.21
C ILE A 30 31.45 -3.28 -0.41
N ASP A 31 32.07 -2.73 0.63
CA ASP A 31 33.52 -2.50 0.65
C ASP A 31 34.26 -3.84 0.74
N SER A 32 35.02 -4.20 -0.30
CA SER A 32 35.79 -5.44 -0.35
C SER A 32 37.02 -5.43 0.56
N GLU A 33 37.48 -4.25 0.99
CA GLU A 33 38.62 -4.08 1.88
C GLU A 33 38.19 -4.03 3.36
N ALA A 34 36.90 -3.89 3.64
CA ALA A 34 36.36 -3.94 4.99
C ALA A 34 36.55 -5.33 5.61
N LYS A 35 36.69 -5.35 6.94
CA LYS A 35 36.77 -6.60 7.70
C LYS A 35 35.46 -7.36 7.58
N ALA A 36 35.53 -8.69 7.47
CA ALA A 36 34.34 -9.53 7.33
C ALA A 36 33.37 -9.39 8.52
N GLU A 37 33.88 -9.06 9.71
CA GLU A 37 33.08 -8.84 10.91
C GLU A 37 32.35 -7.49 10.94
N GLU A 38 32.75 -6.55 10.09
CA GLU A 38 32.21 -5.18 10.02
C GLU A 38 32.00 -4.78 8.54
N PRO A 39 31.14 -5.48 7.79
CA PRO A 39 30.91 -5.15 6.39
C PRO A 39 30.30 -3.76 6.25
N ILE A 40 30.84 -2.97 5.32
CA ILE A 40 30.35 -1.61 5.04
C ILE A 40 29.58 -1.64 3.73
N ILE A 41 28.30 -1.28 3.77
CA ILE A 41 27.52 -0.98 2.57
C ILE A 41 27.97 0.38 2.05
N THR A 42 28.54 0.41 0.84
CA THR A 42 29.10 1.64 0.24
C THR A 42 28.09 2.36 -0.64
N ALA A 43 27.21 1.62 -1.31
CA ALA A 43 26.16 2.19 -2.15
C ALA A 43 25.01 1.21 -2.39
N VAL A 44 23.85 1.78 -2.73
CA VAL A 44 22.73 1.07 -3.37
C VAL A 44 22.60 1.63 -4.77
N ILE A 45 22.57 0.76 -5.78
CA ILE A 45 22.54 1.12 -7.21
C ILE A 45 21.26 0.60 -7.87
N ASP A 46 21.02 0.99 -9.12
CA ASP A 46 19.88 0.52 -9.94
C ASP A 46 18.50 1.08 -9.52
N TRP A 47 18.45 2.41 -9.37
CA TRP A 47 17.25 3.16 -8.96
C TRP A 47 16.27 3.46 -10.12
N ASP A 48 16.36 2.77 -11.25
CA ASP A 48 15.54 3.08 -12.44
C ASP A 48 14.03 2.83 -12.23
N SER A 49 13.72 1.90 -11.33
CA SER A 49 12.37 1.48 -10.93
C SER A 49 11.87 2.21 -9.69
N ALA A 50 12.60 3.23 -9.22
CA ALA A 50 12.28 3.88 -7.96
C ALA A 50 10.98 4.70 -8.03
N ILE A 51 10.19 4.64 -6.95
CA ILE A 51 8.94 5.39 -6.82
C ILE A 51 8.88 6.17 -5.50
N LEU A 52 8.12 7.27 -5.48
CA LEU A 52 7.71 7.90 -4.24
C LEU A 52 6.43 7.22 -3.75
N ALA A 53 6.50 6.50 -2.62
CA ALA A 53 5.38 5.74 -2.11
C ALA A 53 5.40 5.66 -0.57
N PRO A 54 4.31 5.20 0.08
CA PRO A 54 4.28 5.05 1.53
C PRO A 54 5.39 4.12 2.04
N ALA A 55 5.91 4.37 3.24
CA ALA A 55 7.09 3.70 3.80
C ALA A 55 6.96 2.17 3.86
N PHE A 56 5.74 1.64 4.03
CA PHE A 56 5.54 0.19 4.00
C PHE A 56 5.98 -0.45 2.67
N MET A 57 6.02 0.30 1.56
CA MET A 57 6.51 -0.18 0.27
C MET A 57 8.01 -0.51 0.28
N ALA A 58 8.80 0.18 1.12
CA ALA A 58 10.23 -0.10 1.29
C ALA A 58 10.49 -1.26 2.26
N CYS A 59 9.50 -1.67 3.06
CA CYS A 59 9.66 -2.68 4.10
C CYS A 59 9.38 -4.11 3.61
N LYS A 60 9.72 -4.44 2.34
CA LYS A 60 9.64 -5.84 1.87
C LYS A 60 10.61 -6.69 2.71
N PRO A 61 10.19 -7.80 3.34
CA PRO A 61 11.11 -8.73 3.98
C PRO A 61 12.16 -9.23 2.95
N PRO A 62 13.47 -9.11 3.21
CA PRO A 62 14.52 -9.62 2.32
C PRO A 62 14.65 -11.14 2.45
N GLN A 63 13.66 -11.88 1.95
CA GLN A 63 13.60 -13.34 2.04
C GLN A 63 14.82 -14.01 1.41
N TRP A 64 15.47 -13.34 0.46
CA TRP A 64 16.72 -13.74 -0.17
C TRP A 64 17.88 -13.95 0.83
N ILE A 65 17.77 -13.46 2.07
CA ILE A 65 18.75 -13.73 3.14
C ILE A 65 18.57 -15.14 3.73
N TRP A 66 17.34 -15.58 3.98
CA TRP A 66 17.04 -16.80 4.76
C TRP A 66 16.14 -17.82 4.05
N GLY A 67 15.76 -17.54 2.82
CA GLY A 67 14.77 -18.30 2.05
C GLY A 67 15.02 -18.25 0.54
N TRP A 68 16.24 -17.88 0.10
CA TRP A 68 16.59 -17.93 -1.31
C TRP A 68 16.59 -19.37 -1.80
N LEU A 69 15.54 -19.76 -2.52
CA LEU A 69 15.53 -20.98 -3.31
C LEU A 69 16.07 -20.67 -4.71
N HIS A 70 17.26 -21.16 -5.04
CA HIS A 70 17.91 -20.86 -6.32
C HIS A 70 16.96 -21.09 -7.51
N GLY A 71 16.75 -20.04 -8.32
CA GLY A 71 15.90 -20.10 -9.51
C GLY A 71 14.40 -19.88 -9.27
N GLN A 72 13.98 -19.49 -8.06
CA GLN A 72 12.61 -19.02 -7.78
C GLN A 72 12.60 -17.52 -7.46
N GLU A 73 11.55 -16.83 -7.93
CA GLU A 73 11.26 -15.46 -7.51
C GLU A 73 10.80 -15.47 -6.05
N GLU A 74 11.13 -14.42 -5.29
CA GLU A 74 10.64 -14.27 -3.92
C GLU A 74 9.12 -14.18 -3.90
N ASP A 75 8.49 -15.05 -3.11
CA ASP A 75 7.07 -14.98 -2.84
C ASP A 75 6.82 -14.34 -1.47
N GLU A 76 6.39 -13.08 -1.50
CA GLU A 76 6.09 -12.31 -0.29
C GLU A 76 5.03 -12.99 0.63
N ARG A 77 4.22 -13.92 0.10
CA ARG A 77 3.27 -14.70 0.89
C ARG A 77 3.96 -15.59 1.92
N THR A 78 5.17 -16.07 1.62
CA THR A 78 5.96 -16.96 2.49
C THR A 78 6.82 -16.19 3.50
N ALA A 79 6.68 -14.86 3.58
CA ALA A 79 7.49 -14.05 4.49
C ALA A 79 7.39 -14.45 5.97
N ASN A 80 6.21 -14.93 6.38
CA ASN A 80 5.94 -15.39 7.75
C ASN A 80 6.37 -16.84 8.01
N ASP A 81 6.83 -17.55 6.98
CA ASP A 81 7.21 -18.95 7.12
C ASP A 81 8.49 -19.06 7.96
N VAL A 82 8.55 -20.11 8.76
CA VAL A 82 9.73 -20.41 9.57
C VAL A 82 10.79 -21.05 8.66
N PRO A 83 12.01 -20.49 8.57
CA PRO A 83 13.04 -21.08 7.75
C PRO A 83 13.38 -22.52 8.16
N GLU A 84 13.74 -23.35 7.17
CA GLU A 84 13.97 -24.79 7.38
C GLU A 84 15.23 -25.05 8.22
N THR A 85 16.32 -24.33 7.96
CA THR A 85 17.62 -24.53 8.60
C THR A 85 17.74 -23.67 9.86
N SER A 86 18.57 -24.12 10.83
CA SER A 86 18.86 -23.33 12.04
C SER A 86 19.55 -22.01 11.69
N GLU A 87 20.50 -22.04 10.76
CA GLU A 87 21.24 -20.86 10.28
C GLU A 87 20.28 -19.80 9.71
N ASN A 88 19.32 -20.20 8.88
CA ASN A 88 18.37 -19.26 8.30
C ASN A 88 17.41 -18.67 9.34
N ARG A 89 17.08 -19.43 10.40
CA ARG A 89 16.30 -18.91 11.53
C ARG A 89 17.10 -17.86 12.30
N GLU A 90 18.39 -18.12 12.56
CA GLU A 90 19.28 -17.16 13.22
C GLU A 90 19.44 -15.88 12.38
N LEU A 91 19.57 -16.00 11.05
CA LEU A 91 19.62 -14.85 10.16
C LEU A 91 18.31 -14.04 10.16
N LYS A 92 17.16 -14.72 10.08
CA LYS A 92 15.85 -14.07 10.16
C LYS A 92 15.69 -13.35 11.50
N GLU A 93 16.03 -13.99 12.60
CA GLU A 93 15.96 -13.40 13.93
C GLU A 93 16.89 -12.18 14.06
N ALA A 94 18.14 -12.28 13.59
CA ALA A 94 19.08 -11.16 13.60
C ALA A 94 18.57 -9.96 12.78
N PHE A 95 17.98 -10.22 11.61
CA PHE A 95 17.34 -9.19 10.81
C PHE A 95 16.17 -8.54 11.56
N GLU A 96 15.27 -9.34 12.13
CA GLU A 96 14.07 -8.82 12.80
C GLU A 96 14.43 -7.95 14.01
N GLN A 97 15.46 -8.34 14.76
CA GLN A 97 15.99 -7.56 15.87
C GLN A 97 16.59 -6.22 15.39
N ALA A 98 17.32 -6.22 14.28
CA ALA A 98 17.95 -5.01 13.73
C ALA A 98 16.94 -4.05 13.07
N ALA A 99 15.92 -4.58 12.40
CA ALA A 99 14.94 -3.79 11.65
C ALA A 99 14.01 -2.97 12.55
N GLY A 100 13.71 -3.48 13.75
CA GLY A 100 12.88 -2.82 14.74
C GLY A 100 11.37 -2.92 14.47
N PRO A 101 10.54 -2.60 15.48
CA PRO A 101 9.12 -2.97 15.50
C PRO A 101 8.28 -2.30 14.40
N GLU A 102 8.63 -1.08 14.00
CA GLU A 102 7.90 -0.37 12.93
C GLU A 102 8.10 -1.05 11.58
N TYR A 103 9.34 -1.43 11.25
CA TYR A 103 9.64 -2.19 10.04
C TYR A 103 8.88 -3.51 10.04
N LEU A 104 8.92 -4.26 11.14
CA LEU A 104 8.24 -5.56 11.25
C LEU A 104 6.73 -5.45 11.06
N ARG A 105 6.11 -4.39 11.61
CA ARG A 105 4.69 -4.11 11.40
C ARG A 105 4.38 -3.98 9.92
N PHE A 106 5.16 -3.17 9.19
CA PHE A 106 4.97 -3.00 7.76
C PHE A 106 5.33 -4.25 6.96
N ALA A 107 6.36 -4.98 7.36
CA ALA A 107 6.88 -6.12 6.62
C ALA A 107 5.94 -7.32 6.66
N TYR A 108 5.36 -7.65 7.83
CA TYR A 108 4.68 -8.92 8.05
C TYR A 108 3.16 -8.86 8.09
N ALA A 109 2.55 -7.70 8.36
CA ALA A 109 1.09 -7.62 8.38
C ALA A 109 0.51 -7.93 6.99
N PRO A 110 -0.51 -8.81 6.90
CA PRO A 110 -1.04 -9.26 5.62
C PRO A 110 -1.57 -8.10 4.75
N GLU A 111 -2.11 -7.05 5.36
CA GLU A 111 -2.67 -5.89 4.67
C GLU A 111 -1.58 -5.08 3.97
N TYR A 112 -0.42 -4.89 4.60
CA TYR A 112 0.71 -4.20 3.96
C TYR A 112 1.38 -5.04 2.87
N ARG A 113 1.45 -6.37 3.05
CA ARG A 113 1.93 -7.29 2.00
C ARG A 113 1.01 -7.25 0.78
N LEU A 114 -0.30 -7.29 1.00
CA LEU A 114 -1.29 -7.18 -0.06
C LEU A 114 -1.22 -5.81 -0.75
N ALA A 115 -1.08 -4.72 0.02
CA ALA A 115 -0.90 -3.37 -0.49
C ALA A 115 0.36 -3.25 -1.37
N ARG A 116 1.49 -3.84 -0.95
CA ARG A 116 2.74 -3.85 -1.75
C ARG A 116 2.57 -4.56 -3.07
N ARG A 117 1.97 -5.75 -3.06
CA ARG A 117 1.69 -6.53 -4.28
C ARG A 117 0.76 -5.77 -5.23
N LEU A 118 -0.26 -5.09 -4.69
CA LEU A 118 -1.16 -4.24 -5.45
C LEU A 118 -0.44 -3.08 -6.13
N VAL A 119 0.40 -2.35 -5.38
CA VAL A 119 1.15 -1.20 -5.92
C VAL A 119 2.16 -1.67 -6.97
N ARG A 120 2.91 -2.75 -6.72
CA ARG A 120 3.82 -3.34 -7.71
C ARG A 120 3.09 -3.70 -9.00
N PHE A 121 1.96 -4.39 -8.87
CA PHE A 121 1.13 -4.74 -10.02
C PHE A 121 0.69 -3.51 -10.82
N ALA A 122 0.26 -2.45 -10.14
CA ALA A 122 -0.18 -1.20 -10.77
C ALA A 122 0.96 -0.43 -11.45
N VAL A 123 2.16 -0.41 -10.84
CA VAL A 123 3.34 0.31 -11.35
C VAL A 123 4.00 -0.42 -12.51
N GLU A 124 4.19 -1.73 -12.38
CA GLU A 124 4.92 -2.52 -13.37
C GLU A 124 4.08 -2.75 -14.63
N GLY A 125 2.74 -2.74 -14.53
CA GLY A 125 1.83 -2.84 -15.68
C GLY A 125 2.02 -4.10 -16.53
N ARG A 126 2.75 -5.11 -16.01
CA ARG A 126 3.15 -6.32 -16.74
C ARG A 126 1.98 -7.29 -16.89
N MET A 127 0.99 -6.94 -17.69
CA MET A 127 -0.10 -7.85 -18.11
C MET A 127 0.27 -8.66 -19.37
N TRP A 128 1.57 -8.94 -19.61
CA TRP A 128 2.01 -9.56 -20.86
C TRP A 128 1.95 -11.10 -20.86
N SER A 129 1.69 -11.75 -19.72
CA SER A 129 1.65 -13.22 -19.62
C SER A 129 0.38 -13.73 -18.92
N SER A 130 0.00 -14.97 -19.22
CA SER A 130 -1.10 -15.66 -18.52
C SER A 130 -0.81 -15.92 -17.04
N VAL A 131 0.47 -15.89 -16.64
CA VAL A 131 0.88 -16.01 -15.23
C VAL A 131 0.50 -14.75 -14.46
N HIS A 132 0.78 -13.56 -15.02
CA HIS A 132 0.42 -12.29 -14.36
C HIS A 132 -1.10 -12.09 -14.23
N HIS A 133 -1.90 -12.63 -15.17
CA HIS A 133 -3.36 -12.63 -15.05
C HIS A 133 -3.84 -13.51 -13.89
N ARG A 134 -3.29 -14.72 -13.75
CA ARG A 134 -3.61 -15.62 -12.63
C ARG A 134 -3.19 -15.04 -11.28
N ASP A 135 -2.06 -14.35 -11.23
CA ASP A 135 -1.61 -13.72 -9.99
C ASP A 135 -2.47 -12.51 -9.61
N ALA A 136 -2.98 -11.76 -10.60
CA ALA A 136 -3.98 -10.73 -10.38
C ALA A 136 -5.28 -11.33 -9.83
N GLU A 137 -5.81 -12.39 -10.47
CA GLU A 137 -7.02 -13.10 -10.00
C GLU A 137 -6.88 -13.59 -8.56
N LYS A 138 -5.77 -14.27 -8.23
CA LYS A 138 -5.49 -14.71 -6.85
C LYS A 138 -5.43 -13.55 -5.87
N LEU A 139 -4.91 -12.40 -6.30
CA LEU A 139 -4.84 -11.21 -5.46
C LEU A 139 -6.23 -10.64 -5.17
N PHE A 140 -7.15 -10.68 -6.15
CA PHE A 140 -8.55 -10.33 -5.94
C PHE A 140 -9.26 -11.32 -5.02
N GLU A 141 -9.05 -12.62 -5.19
CA GLU A 141 -9.63 -13.65 -4.32
C GLU A 141 -9.19 -13.48 -2.86
N GLU A 142 -7.89 -13.25 -2.64
CA GLU A 142 -7.33 -12.98 -1.31
C GLU A 142 -7.91 -11.71 -0.68
N TRP A 143 -8.09 -10.65 -1.48
CA TRP A 143 -8.74 -9.43 -1.03
C TRP A 143 -10.20 -9.68 -0.61
N GLU A 144 -11.00 -10.33 -1.44
CA GLU A 144 -12.42 -10.59 -1.15
C GLU A 144 -12.61 -11.47 0.07
N SER A 145 -11.74 -12.45 0.28
CA SER A 145 -11.78 -13.32 1.46
C SER A 145 -11.44 -12.57 2.76
N THR A 146 -10.59 -11.55 2.70
CA THR A 146 -10.12 -10.81 3.88
C THR A 146 -10.96 -9.57 4.17
N HIS A 147 -11.57 -8.98 3.14
CA HIS A 147 -12.34 -7.75 3.21
C HIS A 147 -13.71 -7.96 2.53
N PRO A 148 -14.63 -8.73 3.13
CA PRO A 148 -15.94 -8.97 2.54
C PRO A 148 -16.66 -7.63 2.35
N PRO A 149 -17.43 -7.47 1.25
CA PRO A 149 -18.14 -6.23 0.98
C PRO A 149 -19.03 -5.88 2.17
N LYS A 150 -18.83 -4.68 2.73
CA LYS A 150 -19.72 -4.12 3.74
C LYS A 150 -21.13 -4.12 3.13
N GLN A 151 -22.07 -4.82 3.76
CA GLN A 151 -23.48 -4.70 3.39
C GLN A 151 -23.90 -3.27 3.74
N TYR A 152 -23.94 -2.39 2.76
CA TYR A 152 -24.61 -1.11 2.91
C TYR A 152 -26.10 -1.42 2.93
N SER A 153 -26.76 -1.22 4.08
CA SER A 153 -28.22 -1.15 4.10
C SER A 153 -28.63 0.06 3.26
N ASP A 154 -29.62 -0.11 2.38
CA ASP A 154 -30.11 0.90 1.43
C ASP A 154 -30.59 2.22 2.07
N GLU A 155 -30.58 2.32 3.40
CA GLU A 155 -31.07 3.45 4.19
C GLU A 155 -30.18 4.71 4.13
N GLU A 156 -28.93 4.62 3.65
CA GLU A 156 -28.06 5.80 3.43
C GLU A 156 -27.94 6.22 1.95
N SER A 157 -28.78 5.70 1.07
CA SER A 157 -28.96 6.24 -0.30
C SER A 157 -29.86 7.48 -0.29
N GLY A 158 -29.45 8.51 0.45
CA GLY A 158 -29.97 9.87 0.32
C GLY A 158 -29.56 10.52 -1.00
N TRP A 159 -29.82 9.86 -2.13
CA TRP A 159 -29.84 10.51 -3.43
C TRP A 159 -30.99 11.51 -3.39
N CYS A 160 -30.65 12.79 -3.24
CA CYS A 160 -31.59 13.86 -3.51
C CYS A 160 -31.95 13.78 -5.00
N SER A 161 -33.12 13.21 -5.31
CA SER A 161 -33.62 13.06 -6.67
C SER A 161 -34.08 14.38 -7.31
N ASP A 162 -33.98 15.50 -6.60
CA ASP A 162 -34.52 16.79 -7.02
C ASP A 162 -33.47 17.73 -7.64
N CYS A 163 -32.52 17.18 -8.40
CA CYS A 163 -31.70 17.96 -9.32
C CYS A 163 -32.03 17.56 -10.76
N SER A 164 -33.29 17.71 -11.15
CA SER A 164 -33.68 17.68 -12.55
C SER A 164 -34.74 18.74 -12.78
N ASN A 165 -34.36 19.73 -13.56
CA ASN A 165 -35.09 20.94 -13.93
C ASN A 165 -35.18 21.99 -12.83
N ASP A 166 -34.15 22.84 -12.73
CA ASP A 166 -34.43 24.26 -12.75
C ASP A 166 -33.38 24.99 -13.58
N ILE A 167 -33.89 25.54 -14.67
CA ILE A 167 -33.20 26.41 -15.61
C ILE A 167 -32.70 27.63 -14.84
N CYS A 168 -31.41 27.91 -14.96
CA CYS A 168 -30.82 29.17 -14.56
C CYS A 168 -31.44 30.32 -15.36
N GLU A 169 -32.58 30.86 -14.94
CA GLU A 169 -33.02 32.18 -15.34
C GLU A 169 -32.60 33.19 -14.28
N ALA A 170 -31.46 33.84 -14.54
CA ALA A 170 -31.13 35.09 -13.91
C ALA A 170 -32.16 36.14 -14.36
N SER A 171 -33.10 36.48 -13.48
CA SER A 171 -33.92 37.67 -13.65
C SER A 171 -33.92 38.50 -12.38
N SER A 172 -33.37 39.70 -12.53
CA SER A 172 -33.34 40.78 -11.57
C SER A 172 -34.72 41.38 -11.35
N SER A 173 -35.15 41.56 -10.10
CA SER A 173 -35.93 42.74 -9.71
C SER A 173 -35.95 42.94 -8.19
N ILE A 174 -35.88 44.23 -7.85
CA ILE A 174 -35.78 44.86 -6.53
C ILE A 174 -37.11 44.70 -5.76
N GLY A 175 -37.01 44.59 -4.44
CA GLY A 175 -38.09 44.13 -3.57
C GLY A 175 -39.02 45.19 -3.00
N GLU A 176 -39.87 44.73 -2.07
CA GLU A 176 -40.56 45.48 -1.02
C GLU A 176 -41.14 44.45 -0.03
N ASP A 177 -41.24 44.82 1.24
CA ASP A 177 -41.84 44.08 2.37
C ASP A 177 -40.89 43.29 3.29
N GLY A 178 -40.35 44.03 4.26
CA GLY A 178 -39.56 43.51 5.36
C GLY A 178 -40.34 42.54 6.27
N LYS A 179 -39.90 41.28 6.28
CA LYS A 179 -40.04 40.36 7.42
C LYS A 179 -39.07 39.19 7.28
N THR A 180 -37.95 39.24 8.00
CA THR A 180 -37.06 38.10 8.19
C THR A 180 -37.64 37.12 9.21
N ARG A 181 -37.87 35.86 8.80
CA ARG A 181 -37.95 34.70 9.72
C ARG A 181 -36.79 33.75 9.43
N LYS A 182 -36.02 33.44 10.47
CA LYS A 182 -35.00 32.37 10.52
C LYS A 182 -35.69 31.01 10.61
N VAL A 183 -35.17 30.01 9.90
CA VAL A 183 -34.72 28.65 10.34
C VAL A 183 -34.02 28.05 9.09
N GLY A 184 -32.86 27.39 9.07
CA GLY A 184 -31.90 26.87 10.03
C GLY A 184 -30.86 26.05 9.23
N GLY A 185 -29.74 25.69 9.87
CA GLY A 185 -28.84 24.61 9.39
C GLY A 185 -27.86 24.96 8.28
N SER A 186 -26.81 25.72 8.59
CA SER A 186 -25.63 25.81 7.73
C SER A 186 -24.79 24.54 7.89
N ARG A 187 -24.77 23.66 6.89
CA ARG A 187 -23.63 22.77 6.66
C ARG A 187 -22.78 23.44 5.59
N LYS A 188 -21.59 23.91 5.99
CA LYS A 188 -20.56 24.36 5.06
C LYS A 188 -20.03 23.12 4.33
N CYS A 189 -20.22 23.05 3.02
CA CYS A 189 -19.33 22.28 2.17
C CYS A 189 -18.03 23.08 2.05
N LEU A 190 -16.94 22.55 2.60
CA LEU A 190 -15.60 23.01 2.28
C LEU A 190 -15.15 22.28 1.02
N VAL A 191 -14.69 23.08 0.06
CA VAL A 191 -14.06 22.71 -1.21
C VAL A 191 -12.81 21.87 -0.94
#